data_AF-A0A2G2IKW4-F1
#
_entry.id   AF-A0A2G2IKW4-F1
#
_cell.length_a   1.000
_cell.length_b   1.000
_cell.length_c   1.000
_cell.angle_alpha   90.00
_cell.angle_beta   90.00
_cell.angle_gamma   90.00
#
_symmetry.space_group_name_H-M   'P 1'
#
loop_
_entity.id
_entity.type
_entity.pdbx_description
1 polymer ?
#
loop_
_entity_poly.entity_id
_entity_poly.type
_entity_poly.pdbx_seq_one_letter_code
_entity_poly.pdbx_strand_id
1 'polypeptide(L)'
;MKVSNISLMFSIIAMTASANAAELELNKIGCIIFNDGYFPDEPKLLVNLEVFLQKDTTMLQPIYQGHNLNIDIGAASVIQPTLKKSWISSFKLVVSQPTAQVITVKSDSRKDSISNMSANLMMTDISGQGLLTIDCNTR
;
A
#
# COMPACT_ATOMS: atom_id res chain seq x y z
N MET A 1 76.44 -10.03 6.52
CA MET A 1 75.19 -10.00 5.73
C MET A 1 74.18 -10.96 6.34
N LYS A 2 73.10 -10.46 6.95
CA LYS A 2 71.71 -10.90 6.71
C LYS A 2 70.74 -10.21 7.67
N VAL A 3 70.08 -9.21 7.10
CA VAL A 3 68.65 -8.84 7.15
C VAL A 3 67.91 -8.97 8.49
N SER A 4 67.58 -7.78 9.02
CA SER A 4 66.56 -7.48 10.01
C SER A 4 65.17 -7.94 9.55
N ASN A 5 64.47 -8.74 10.37
CA ASN A 5 63.07 -9.08 10.15
C ASN A 5 62.18 -8.10 10.91
N ILE A 6 61.72 -7.06 10.20
CA ILE A 6 60.66 -6.16 10.65
C ILE A 6 59.32 -6.91 10.50
N SER A 7 58.71 -7.28 11.62
CA SER A 7 57.37 -7.85 11.65
C SER A 7 56.34 -6.71 11.58
N LEU A 8 55.70 -6.52 10.42
CA LEU A 8 54.56 -5.62 10.23
C LEU A 8 53.28 -6.38 10.63
N MET A 9 52.73 -6.05 11.80
CA MET A 9 51.36 -6.41 12.19
C MET A 9 50.39 -5.47 11.46
N PHE A 10 49.72 -5.96 10.41
CA PHE A 10 48.57 -5.28 9.82
C PHE A 10 47.32 -5.60 10.64
N SER A 11 46.88 -4.66 11.48
CA SER A 11 45.55 -4.70 12.10
C SER A 11 44.49 -4.37 11.05
N ILE A 12 43.75 -5.39 10.59
CA ILE A 12 42.56 -5.21 9.76
C ILE A 12 41.42 -4.76 10.68
N ILE A 13 41.16 -3.46 10.73
CA ILE A 13 39.94 -2.92 11.32
C ILE A 13 38.83 -3.15 10.28
N ALA A 14 38.05 -4.22 10.47
CA ALA A 14 36.84 -4.44 9.70
C ALA A 14 35.77 -3.43 10.18
N MET A 15 35.68 -2.30 9.50
CA MET A 15 34.52 -1.41 9.63
C MET A 15 33.32 -2.11 9.00
N THR A 16 32.51 -2.79 9.81
CA THR A 16 31.18 -3.22 9.38
C THR A 16 30.32 -1.97 9.29
N ALA A 17 30.25 -1.39 8.10
CA ALA A 17 29.16 -0.51 7.75
C ALA A 17 27.88 -1.34 7.84
N SER A 18 27.11 -1.15 8.91
CA SER A 18 25.74 -1.62 8.99
C SER A 18 24.97 -0.90 7.88
N ALA A 19 24.88 -1.56 6.73
CA ALA A 19 23.94 -1.19 5.69
C ALA A 19 22.55 -1.33 6.31
N ASN A 20 22.01 -0.23 6.82
CA ASN A 20 20.59 -0.08 7.05
C ASN A 20 19.95 -0.16 5.67
N ALA A 21 19.69 -1.39 5.22
CA ALA A 21 18.93 -1.63 4.01
C ALA A 21 17.59 -0.92 4.21
N ALA A 22 17.41 0.15 3.43
CA ALA A 22 16.17 0.91 3.37
C ALA A 22 15.02 -0.10 3.34
N GLU A 23 14.09 0.03 4.29
CA GLU A 23 12.91 -0.80 4.32
C GLU A 23 12.15 -0.51 3.03
N LEU A 24 12.32 -1.39 2.04
CA LEU A 24 11.70 -1.30 0.73
C LEU A 24 10.21 -0.97 0.95
N GLU A 25 9.65 -0.02 0.18
CA GLU A 25 8.28 0.51 0.29
C GLU A 25 7.19 -0.54 -0.03
N LEU A 26 7.32 -1.76 0.47
CA LEU A 26 6.54 -2.96 0.15
C LEU A 26 5.04 -2.81 0.40
N ASN A 27 4.62 -1.78 1.15
CA ASN A 27 3.25 -1.60 1.62
C ASN A 27 2.62 -0.31 1.09
N LYS A 28 3.21 0.30 0.07
CA LYS A 28 2.72 1.53 -0.53
C LYS A 28 1.69 1.24 -1.61
N ILE A 29 0.55 1.92 -1.53
CA ILE A 29 -0.56 1.78 -2.48
C ILE A 29 -0.93 3.15 -3.00
N GLY A 30 -0.87 3.32 -4.32
CA GLY A 30 -1.44 4.49 -4.98
C GLY A 30 -2.93 4.26 -5.18
N CYS A 31 -3.75 5.25 -4.80
CA CYS A 31 -5.19 5.23 -5.00
C CYS A 31 -5.63 6.47 -5.76
N ILE A 32 -6.51 6.26 -6.73
CA ILE A 32 -7.14 7.30 -7.52
C ILE A 32 -8.66 7.10 -7.48
N ILE A 33 -9.40 8.19 -7.26
CA ILE A 33 -10.86 8.18 -7.32
C ILE A 33 -11.30 9.17 -8.38
N PHE A 34 -11.94 8.64 -9.42
CA PHE A 34 -12.55 9.40 -10.49
C PHE A 34 -14.07 9.46 -10.33
N ASN A 35 -14.60 10.68 -10.40
CA ASN A 35 -16.01 10.97 -10.37
C ASN A 35 -16.46 11.42 -11.78
N ASP A 36 -17.02 10.50 -12.55
CA ASP A 36 -17.64 10.83 -13.84
C ASP A 36 -19.15 10.95 -13.64
N GLY A 37 -19.55 12.02 -12.94
CA GLY A 37 -20.95 12.39 -12.75
C GLY A 37 -21.70 11.61 -11.65
N TYR A 38 -21.03 10.79 -10.84
CA TYR A 38 -21.65 10.17 -9.67
C TYR A 38 -22.06 11.22 -8.63
N PHE A 39 -21.18 12.19 -8.39
CA PHE A 39 -21.46 13.43 -7.67
C PHE A 39 -21.47 14.58 -8.70
N PRO A 40 -22.65 15.08 -9.11
CA PRO A 40 -22.77 16.00 -10.24
C PRO A 40 -21.98 17.31 -10.09
N ASP A 41 -21.83 17.80 -8.86
CA ASP A 41 -21.24 19.11 -8.56
C ASP A 41 -19.75 19.03 -8.16
N GLU A 42 -19.15 17.84 -8.23
CA GLU A 42 -17.76 17.59 -7.82
C GLU A 42 -16.81 17.45 -9.01
N PRO A 43 -15.51 17.73 -8.85
CA PRO A 43 -14.54 17.59 -9.92
C PRO A 43 -14.37 16.14 -10.35
N LYS A 44 -13.85 15.95 -11.57
CA LYS A 44 -13.61 14.60 -12.12
C LYS A 44 -12.62 13.77 -11.32
N LEU A 45 -11.60 14.41 -10.74
CA LEU A 45 -10.61 13.75 -9.91
C LEU A 45 -10.86 14.15 -8.46
N LEU A 46 -11.30 13.21 -7.62
CA LEU A 46 -11.53 13.46 -6.19
C LEU A 46 -10.28 13.20 -5.37
N VAL A 47 -9.55 12.13 -5.71
CA VAL A 47 -8.39 11.66 -4.94
C VAL A 47 -7.31 11.18 -5.88
N ASN A 48 -6.06 11.53 -5.57
CA ASN A 48 -4.84 10.94 -6.12
C ASN A 48 -3.79 10.99 -5.02
N LEU A 49 -3.64 9.89 -4.28
CA LEU A 49 -2.77 9.83 -3.12
C LEU A 49 -2.05 8.50 -3.01
N GLU A 50 -1.05 8.45 -2.14
CA GLU A 50 -0.31 7.24 -1.80
C GLU A 50 -0.51 6.94 -0.31
N VAL A 51 -0.79 5.68 -0.01
CA VAL A 51 -1.07 5.19 1.34
C VAL A 51 -0.03 4.16 1.74
N PHE A 52 0.55 4.33 2.92
CA PHE A 52 1.44 3.32 3.51
C PHE A 52 0.63 2.44 4.45
N LEU A 53 0.35 1.22 3.99
CA LEU A 53 -0.48 0.30 4.75
C LEU A 53 0.27 -0.27 5.95
N GLN A 54 -0.45 -0.34 7.06
CA GLN A 54 0.00 -1.04 8.25
C GLN A 54 -0.25 -2.54 8.10
N LYS A 55 0.56 -3.36 8.78
CA LYS A 55 0.43 -4.83 8.73
C LYS A 55 -0.73 -5.36 9.58
N ASP A 56 -1.22 -4.56 10.51
CA ASP A 56 -2.43 -4.89 11.26
C ASP A 56 -3.64 -4.86 10.30
N THR A 57 -4.27 -6.02 10.09
CA THR A 57 -5.40 -6.18 9.18
C THR A 57 -6.71 -5.59 9.72
N THR A 58 -6.72 -5.15 10.97
CA THR A 58 -7.85 -4.45 11.59
C THR A 58 -7.78 -2.94 11.39
N MET A 59 -6.58 -2.40 11.13
CA MET A 59 -6.41 -0.97 10.88
C MET A 59 -6.80 -0.59 9.47
N LEU A 60 -7.62 0.47 9.40
CA LEU A 60 -8.06 1.12 8.18
C LEU A 60 -7.53 2.56 8.18
N GLN A 61 -7.17 3.04 6.99
CA GLN A 61 -6.76 4.42 6.74
C GLN A 61 -7.76 5.06 5.78
N PRO A 62 -8.27 6.26 6.07
CA PRO A 62 -9.21 6.93 5.19
C PRO A 62 -8.52 7.39 3.91
N ILE A 63 -9.17 7.15 2.77
CA ILE A 63 -8.75 7.69 1.45
C ILE A 63 -9.72 8.75 0.93
N TYR A 64 -10.99 8.68 1.30
CA TYR A 64 -12.00 9.67 0.94
C TYR A 64 -13.09 9.76 2.00
N GLN A 65 -13.51 10.98 2.32
CA GLN A 65 -14.63 11.27 3.21
C GLN A 65 -15.41 12.45 2.63
N GLY A 66 -16.63 12.20 2.17
CA GLY A 66 -17.46 13.24 1.56
C GLY A 66 -18.79 12.67 1.06
N HIS A 67 -19.83 13.50 0.93
CA HIS A 67 -21.13 13.10 0.37
C HIS A 67 -21.74 11.85 1.00
N ASN A 68 -21.62 11.71 2.33
CA ASN A 68 -22.05 10.52 3.07
C ASN A 68 -21.43 9.20 2.55
N LEU A 69 -20.27 9.29 1.91
CA LEU A 69 -19.45 8.18 1.43
C LEU A 69 -18.09 8.26 2.12
N ASN A 70 -17.75 7.19 2.83
CA ASN A 70 -16.41 6.99 3.35
C ASN A 70 -15.76 5.83 2.61
N ILE A 71 -14.52 6.03 2.17
CA ILE A 71 -13.71 4.99 1.57
C ILE A 71 -12.43 4.91 2.38
N ASP A 72 -12.17 3.72 2.91
CA ASP A 72 -10.99 3.41 3.68
C ASP A 72 -10.21 2.27 3.02
N ILE A 73 -8.92 2.19 3.30
CA ILE A 73 -8.02 1.13 2.83
C ILE A 73 -7.26 0.51 3.99
N GLY A 74 -7.00 -0.80 3.93
CA GLY A 74 -6.16 -1.48 4.92
C GLY A 74 -5.56 -2.78 4.39
N ALA A 75 -4.69 -3.40 5.17
CA ALA A 75 -4.21 -4.74 4.85
C ALA A 75 -5.35 -5.76 4.94
N ALA A 76 -5.48 -6.63 3.94
CA ALA A 76 -6.42 -7.74 3.96
C ALA A 76 -5.73 -9.05 4.36
N SER A 77 -4.48 -9.23 3.95
CA SER A 77 -3.70 -10.43 4.30
C SER A 77 -2.22 -10.07 4.36
N VAL A 78 -1.55 -10.69 5.33
CA VAL A 78 -0.12 -10.52 5.58
C VAL A 78 0.52 -11.89 5.62
N ILE A 79 1.63 -12.04 4.90
CA ILE A 79 2.40 -13.28 4.90
C ILE A 79 3.69 -13.06 5.71
N GLN A 80 4.03 -14.06 6.52
CA GLN A 80 5.21 -14.06 7.40
C GLN A 80 6.05 -15.30 7.11
N PRO A 81 6.90 -15.29 6.06
CA PRO A 81 7.52 -16.52 5.56
C PRO A 81 8.49 -17.19 6.54
N THR A 82 9.15 -16.42 7.42
CA THR A 82 10.08 -16.78 8.54
C THR A 82 11.14 -15.69 8.65
N LEU A 83 11.35 -15.08 9.84
CA LEU A 83 12.39 -14.08 10.24
C LEU A 83 12.72 -12.89 9.30
N LYS A 84 12.31 -12.93 8.04
CA LYS A 84 12.28 -11.85 7.06
C LYS A 84 11.09 -10.96 7.34
N LYS A 85 11.25 -9.68 7.02
CA LYS A 85 10.23 -8.64 7.19
C LYS A 85 8.90 -9.13 6.61
N SER A 86 7.88 -9.21 7.46
CA SER A 86 6.51 -9.49 7.04
C SER A 86 6.04 -8.48 5.99
N TRP A 87 5.14 -8.91 5.12
CA TRP A 87 4.67 -8.09 4.00
C TRP A 87 3.16 -8.23 3.80
N ILE A 88 2.54 -7.26 3.15
CA ILE A 88 1.13 -7.34 2.81
C ILE A 88 1.00 -8.18 1.54
N SER A 89 0.21 -9.25 1.54
CA SER A 89 -0.03 -10.04 0.32
C SER A 89 -1.26 -9.56 -0.44
N SER A 90 -2.17 -8.85 0.21
CA SER A 90 -3.34 -8.21 -0.42
C SER A 90 -3.86 -7.10 0.49
N PHE A 91 -4.47 -6.08 -0.09
CA PHE A 91 -5.19 -5.03 0.64
C PHE A 91 -6.70 -5.16 0.45
N LYS A 92 -7.46 -4.37 1.21
CA LYS A 92 -8.91 -4.23 1.07
C LYS A 92 -9.28 -2.76 1.02
N LEU A 93 -10.29 -2.45 0.21
CA LEU A 93 -11.05 -1.23 0.24
C LEU A 93 -12.34 -1.48 1.01
N VAL A 94 -12.72 -0.56 1.86
CA VAL A 94 -13.98 -0.58 2.62
C VAL A 94 -14.73 0.68 2.25
N VAL A 95 -15.87 0.51 1.58
CA VAL A 95 -16.77 1.60 1.22
C VAL A 95 -17.96 1.55 2.15
N SER A 96 -18.21 2.62 2.89
CA SER A 96 -19.33 2.74 3.81
C SER A 96 -20.16 3.98 3.52
N GLN A 97 -21.47 3.81 3.63
CA GLN A 97 -22.46 4.89 3.61
C GLN A 97 -23.35 4.70 4.85
N PRO A 98 -23.72 5.76 5.58
CA PRO A 98 -24.46 5.66 6.85
C PRO A 98 -25.75 4.83 6.79
N THR A 99 -26.42 4.78 5.63
CA THR A 99 -27.70 4.11 5.45
C THR A 99 -27.63 2.89 4.54
N ALA A 100 -26.44 2.49 4.09
CA ALA A 100 -26.27 1.39 3.15
C ALA A 100 -25.42 0.26 3.74
N GLN A 101 -25.38 -0.85 3.01
CA GLN A 101 -24.46 -1.94 3.33
C GLN A 101 -23.01 -1.50 3.09
N VAL A 102 -22.11 -2.01 3.92
CA VAL A 102 -20.66 -1.81 3.74
C VAL A 102 -20.18 -2.73 2.63
N ILE A 103 -19.54 -2.17 1.62
CA ILE A 103 -18.92 -2.92 0.52
C ILE A 103 -17.45 -3.09 0.87
N THR A 104 -16.96 -4.32 0.86
CA THR A 104 -15.52 -4.61 1.01
C THR A 104 -14.99 -5.25 -0.26
N VAL A 105 -13.99 -4.64 -0.87
CA VAL A 105 -13.32 -5.15 -2.07
C VAL A 105 -11.90 -5.54 -1.70
N LYS A 106 -11.57 -6.82 -1.85
CA LYS A 106 -10.21 -7.32 -1.66
C LYS A 106 -9.43 -7.20 -2.96
N SER A 107 -8.18 -6.75 -2.88
CA SER A 107 -7.28 -6.75 -4.02
C SER A 107 -6.91 -8.17 -4.46
N ASP A 108 -6.34 -8.27 -5.66
CA ASP A 108 -5.56 -9.44 -6.04
C ASP A 108 -4.47 -9.72 -4.99
N SER A 109 -4.17 -11.00 -4.80
CA SER A 109 -3.09 -11.39 -3.89
C SER A 109 -1.78 -11.50 -4.65
N ARG A 110 -0.74 -10.84 -4.16
CA ARG A 110 0.62 -10.99 -4.69
C ARG A 110 1.31 -12.22 -4.10
N LYS A 111 2.11 -12.90 -4.92
CA LYS A 111 2.84 -14.12 -4.55
C LYS A 111 4.17 -13.83 -3.84
N ASP A 112 4.73 -12.64 -4.08
CA ASP A 112 6.00 -12.17 -3.53
C ASP A 112 5.99 -10.64 -3.26
N SER A 113 7.16 -10.00 -3.09
CA SER A 113 7.28 -8.67 -2.42
C SER A 113 7.08 -7.54 -3.39
N ILE A 114 7.32 -7.90 -4.63
CA ILE A 114 7.54 -7.01 -5.74
C ILE A 114 6.45 -7.21 -6.78
N SER A 115 5.74 -8.35 -6.72
CA SER A 115 4.54 -8.60 -7.48
C SER A 115 3.45 -7.57 -7.16
N ASN A 116 2.71 -7.19 -8.20
CA ASN A 116 1.66 -6.19 -8.09
C ASN A 116 0.41 -6.74 -7.39
N MET A 117 -0.33 -5.85 -6.74
CA MET A 117 -1.71 -6.07 -6.31
C MET A 117 -2.56 -4.87 -6.68
N SER A 118 -3.78 -5.12 -7.11
CA SER A 118 -4.72 -4.10 -7.56
C SER A 118 -6.13 -4.41 -7.07
N ALA A 119 -6.92 -3.36 -6.88
CA ALA A 119 -8.35 -3.44 -6.68
C ALA A 119 -9.00 -2.32 -7.49
N ASN A 120 -10.02 -2.66 -8.27
CA ASN A 120 -10.84 -1.72 -9.00
C ASN A 120 -12.29 -1.89 -8.55
N LEU A 121 -12.96 -0.78 -8.24
CA LEU A 121 -14.37 -0.73 -7.92
C LEU A 121 -15.05 0.37 -8.74
N MET A 122 -16.15 0.02 -9.38
CA MET A 122 -17.01 0.94 -10.10
C MET A 122 -18.37 0.95 -9.40
N MET A 123 -18.88 2.15 -9.10
CA MET A 123 -20.19 2.36 -8.51
C MET A 123 -20.99 3.30 -9.41
N THR A 124 -22.25 2.97 -9.67
CA THR A 124 -23.16 3.86 -10.37
C THR A 124 -24.08 4.58 -9.39
N ASP A 125 -24.47 5.80 -9.73
CA ASP A 125 -25.46 6.53 -8.96
C ASP A 125 -26.84 5.84 -9.08
N ILE A 126 -27.84 6.36 -8.36
CA ILE A 126 -29.19 5.79 -8.36
C ILE A 126 -29.88 5.88 -9.72
N SER A 127 -29.49 6.83 -10.57
CA SER A 127 -30.03 6.97 -11.93
C SER A 127 -29.37 6.01 -12.92
N GLY A 128 -28.22 5.42 -12.55
CA GLY A 128 -27.42 4.54 -13.40
C GLY A 128 -26.60 5.29 -14.46
N GLN A 129 -26.52 6.61 -14.39
CA GLN A 129 -25.83 7.45 -15.38
C GLN A 129 -24.48 7.97 -14.89
N GLY A 130 -24.38 8.28 -13.60
CA GLY A 130 -23.15 8.75 -12.97
C GLY A 130 -22.27 7.57 -12.55
N LEU A 131 -20.96 7.71 -12.71
CA LEU A 131 -19.99 6.66 -12.40
C LEU A 131 -18.90 7.16 -11.45
N LEU A 132 -18.67 6.42 -10.36
CA LEU A 132 -17.54 6.59 -9.46
C LEU A 132 -16.60 5.40 -9.66
N THR A 133 -15.35 5.67 -10.02
CA THR A 133 -14.31 4.64 -10.17
C THR A 133 -13.25 4.83 -9.12
N ILE A 134 -12.95 3.77 -8.37
CA ILE A 134 -11.89 3.70 -7.37
C ILE A 134 -10.87 2.69 -7.88
N ASP A 135 -9.66 3.15 -8.15
CA ASP A 135 -8.54 2.32 -8.61
C ASP A 135 -7.39 2.46 -7.62
N CYS A 136 -7.01 1.33 -7.02
CA CYS A 136 -5.86 1.26 -6.13
C CYS A 136 -4.91 0.16 -6.61
N ASN A 137 -3.61 0.46 -6.61
CA ASN A 137 -2.57 -0.48 -7.02
C ASN A 137 -1.25 -0.24 -6.28
N THR A 138 -0.43 -1.28 -6.20
CA THR A 138 0.98 -1.14 -5.77
C THR A 138 1.75 -0.24 -6.70
N ARG A 139 2.50 0.69 -6.13
CA ARG A 139 3.45 1.56 -6.82
C ARG A 139 4.88 1.29 -6.37
#